data_AF-A0A7S0VSY6-F1
#
_entry.id   AF-A0A7S0VSY6-F1
#
_cell.length_a   1.000
_cell.length_b   1.000
_cell.length_c   1.000
_cell.angle_alpha   90.00
_cell.angle_beta   90.00
_cell.angle_gamma   90.00
#
_symmetry.space_group_name_H-M   'P 1'
#
loop_
_entity.id
_entity.type
_entity.pdbx_description
1 polymer ?
#
loop_
_entity_poly.entity_id
_entity_poly.type
_entity_poly.pdbx_seq_one_letter_code
_entity_poly.pdbx_strand_id
1 'polypeptide(L)'
;RWWEGGEEREWCGARWTRVGAPLWRFHSSALAPKHYGWEFVQISVSLSTARGELDTWRLRPSFDLFVGYYVGAYVAVGIGCFGSLLSGLFAHRLPHIPGADYVIATGFFASFVLMVRAAFASSAAGLHHQALEIWSRAVPMGILFLSCFCKGKNFFFGIWTYSLTNILGWFLVCHYFWHSPLARPAYSGLFMLVLSLGSTLGRYWALSSATKLLRRDQVQYDELWNALREGEDSKACIEHLGQVVRMIGLDDTISCRQHSRVREDTVPPARRQRAKSLHQAAAAQHPQHPAMYPLLQDLGRAYVPGNADLSNQVKSLDQLYAQAAIANLLLTERLKEWAERSGGKFKVEGEDNCFVRWADARGDPSVARRVEWAGLKRHGRVFEKLLRSYRNNPSRLLDISRNWIVFGDMSGLTNALGVIVTDETVRVERVKNRMSAGYDSSETGGYRDVCINLRVCTKAAELLGAELHMCEVQLVLEDFAQLRTREGHSRYVQARNSRGT
;
A
#
# COMPACT_ATOMS: atom_id res chain seq x y z
N ARG A 1 -13.01 -12.00 30.09
CA ARG A 1 -12.06 -12.82 30.88
C ARG A 1 -10.71 -12.76 30.19
N TRP A 2 -9.62 -12.66 30.94
CA TRP A 2 -8.26 -12.84 30.41
C TRP A 2 -7.34 -13.45 31.48
N TRP A 3 -6.15 -13.87 31.05
CA TRP A 3 -5.20 -14.62 31.84
C TRP A 3 -3.98 -13.78 32.18
N GLU A 4 -3.67 -13.68 33.47
CA GLU A 4 -2.53 -12.93 33.98
C GLU A 4 -2.02 -13.62 35.26
N GLY A 5 -0.73 -13.97 35.30
CA GLY A 5 -0.11 -14.56 36.49
C GLY A 5 -0.57 -15.98 36.88
N GLY A 6 -1.19 -16.74 35.97
CA GLY A 6 -1.61 -18.12 36.24
C GLY A 6 -3.00 -18.29 36.86
N GLU A 7 -3.80 -17.22 36.95
CA GLU A 7 -5.20 -17.27 37.38
C GLU A 7 -6.15 -16.69 36.32
N GLU A 8 -7.33 -17.30 36.17
CA GLU A 8 -8.42 -16.80 35.32
C GLU A 8 -9.17 -15.68 36.05
N ARG A 9 -9.16 -14.47 35.49
CA ARG A 9 -9.92 -13.34 36.04
C ARG A 9 -11.17 -13.03 35.23
N GLU A 10 -12.28 -12.90 35.95
CA GLU A 10 -13.54 -12.35 35.46
C GLU A 10 -13.67 -10.87 35.80
N TRP A 11 -14.20 -10.10 34.85
CA TRP A 11 -14.60 -8.71 35.09
C TRP A 11 -16.13 -8.67 35.15
N CYS A 12 -16.66 -8.47 36.36
CA CYS A 12 -18.09 -8.30 36.61
C CYS A 12 -18.33 -6.95 37.31
N GLY A 13 -19.19 -6.11 36.72
CA GLY A 13 -19.85 -5.02 37.46
C GLY A 13 -20.16 -3.76 36.64
N ALA A 14 -21.43 -3.58 36.26
CA ALA A 14 -22.01 -2.27 36.04
C ALA A 14 -22.45 -1.68 37.39
N ARG A 15 -22.20 -0.38 37.63
CA ARG A 15 -22.58 0.30 38.89
C ARG A 15 -23.34 1.58 38.58
N TRP A 16 -24.48 1.76 39.24
CA TRP A 16 -25.20 3.03 39.26
C TRP A 16 -24.66 3.88 40.41
N THR A 17 -24.32 5.13 40.13
CA THR A 17 -23.97 6.12 41.17
C THR A 17 -24.96 7.28 41.13
N ARG A 18 -25.41 7.67 42.32
CA ARG A 18 -26.38 8.76 42.54
C ARG A 18 -25.64 10.08 42.50
N VAL A 19 -26.05 11.01 41.62
CA VAL A 19 -25.43 12.33 41.47
C VAL A 19 -26.49 13.41 41.71
N GLY A 20 -27.03 13.45 42.94
CA GLY A 20 -28.04 14.44 43.35
C GLY A 20 -29.47 14.14 42.86
N ALA A 21 -30.46 14.70 43.56
CA ALA A 21 -31.87 14.55 43.17
C ALA A 21 -32.22 15.54 42.05
N PRO A 22 -32.87 15.13 40.94
CA PRO A 22 -33.43 13.81 40.64
C PRO A 22 -32.69 13.10 39.48
N LEU A 23 -31.37 12.84 39.56
CA LEU A 23 -30.59 12.29 38.44
C LEU A 23 -29.69 11.12 38.82
N TRP A 24 -29.81 10.04 38.04
CA TRP A 24 -28.90 8.89 38.04
C TRP A 24 -28.03 8.93 36.78
N ARG A 25 -26.73 8.64 36.92
CA ARG A 25 -25.80 8.57 35.79
C ARG A 25 -25.31 7.12 35.62
N PHE A 26 -25.53 6.57 34.42
CA PHE A 26 -25.06 5.26 34.01
C PHE A 26 -23.74 5.41 33.26
N HIS A 27 -22.72 4.63 33.61
CA HIS A 27 -21.48 4.54 32.83
C HIS A 27 -21.40 3.16 32.19
N SER A 28 -21.45 3.13 30.85
CA SER A 28 -21.22 1.95 30.02
C SER A 28 -20.16 2.29 28.97
N SER A 29 -19.14 1.45 28.85
CA SER A 29 -18.17 1.50 27.77
C SER A 29 -18.55 0.51 26.67
N ALA A 30 -19.10 1.08 25.60
CA ALA A 30 -19.02 0.70 24.18
C ALA A 30 -20.21 0.00 23.48
N LEU A 31 -20.58 0.65 22.37
CA LEU A 31 -21.23 0.21 21.13
C LEU A 31 -22.75 0.02 21.10
N ALA A 32 -23.42 0.95 20.42
CA ALA A 32 -24.66 0.69 19.69
C ALA A 32 -24.61 1.34 18.28
N PRO A 33 -25.20 0.70 17.24
CA PRO A 33 -25.20 1.20 15.88
C PRO A 33 -26.54 1.85 15.45
N LYS A 34 -26.45 2.59 14.33
CA LYS A 34 -27.45 2.96 13.31
C LYS A 34 -28.46 4.11 13.55
N HIS A 35 -28.62 4.83 12.42
CA HIS A 35 -29.66 5.78 11.98
C HIS A 35 -29.44 7.27 12.28
N TYR A 36 -28.92 8.00 11.28
CA TYR A 36 -29.10 9.45 11.14
C TYR A 36 -30.05 9.72 9.97
N GLY A 37 -31.30 10.06 10.30
CA GLY A 37 -32.12 10.95 9.47
C GLY A 37 -31.70 12.39 9.74
N TRP A 38 -31.60 13.20 8.71
CA TRP A 38 -31.23 14.62 8.83
C TRP A 38 -32.52 15.45 8.88
N GLU A 39 -32.82 16.03 10.04
CA GLU A 39 -33.75 17.15 10.14
C GLU A 39 -32.95 18.45 10.21
N PHE A 40 -33.25 19.38 9.31
CA PHE A 40 -32.71 20.74 9.31
C PHE A 40 -33.39 21.55 10.41
N VAL A 41 -32.65 21.92 11.45
CA VAL A 41 -33.09 22.94 12.41
C VAL A 41 -32.68 24.31 11.88
N GLN A 42 -33.67 25.08 11.42
CA GLN A 42 -33.53 26.48 11.04
C GLN A 42 -33.51 27.34 12.31
N ILE A 43 -32.33 27.81 12.73
CA ILE A 43 -32.21 28.79 13.81
C ILE A 43 -32.35 30.18 13.18
N SER A 44 -33.47 30.85 13.45
CA SER A 44 -33.67 32.25 13.12
C SER A 44 -33.29 33.10 14.32
N VAL A 45 -32.27 33.96 14.17
CA VAL A 45 -31.89 34.95 15.20
C VAL A 45 -32.56 36.28 14.82
N SER A 46 -33.57 36.70 15.56
CA SER A 46 -34.12 38.06 15.46
C SER A 46 -33.39 38.99 16.43
N LEU A 47 -32.69 39.99 15.90
CA LEU A 47 -32.21 41.12 16.67
C LEU A 47 -33.33 42.17 16.73
N SER A 48 -33.94 42.36 17.91
CA SER A 48 -34.80 43.50 18.16
C SER A 48 -33.94 44.70 18.58
N THR A 49 -33.89 45.74 17.77
CA THR A 49 -33.40 47.06 18.19
C THR A 49 -34.56 47.88 18.71
N ALA A 50 -34.46 48.32 19.96
CA ALA A 50 -35.39 49.27 20.57
C ALA A 50 -34.75 50.67 20.58
N ARG A 51 -35.57 51.66 20.16
CA ARG A 51 -35.33 53.13 20.12
C ARG A 51 -34.40 53.58 18.98
N GLY A 52 -34.75 54.48 18.08
CA GLY A 52 -35.72 55.57 18.14
C GLY A 52 -34.97 56.90 18.23
N GLU A 53 -34.53 57.44 17.08
CA GLU A 53 -34.52 58.86 16.71
C GLU A 53 -33.75 59.07 15.40
N LEU A 54 -34.32 59.94 14.56
CA LEU A 54 -33.83 60.38 13.26
C LEU A 54 -32.60 61.28 13.44
N ASP A 55 -31.56 61.06 12.63
CA ASP A 55 -30.85 62.18 12.02
C ASP A 55 -30.11 61.77 10.75
N THR A 56 -30.38 62.54 9.70
CA THR A 56 -29.83 62.42 8.34
C THR A 56 -28.34 62.69 8.30
N TRP A 57 -27.53 61.69 7.93
CA TRP A 57 -26.15 61.89 7.49
C TRP A 57 -26.03 61.64 5.98
N ARG A 58 -25.52 62.67 5.29
CA ARG A 58 -25.19 62.67 3.87
C ARG A 58 -24.22 61.53 3.53
N LEU A 59 -24.60 60.72 2.54
CA LEU A 59 -23.76 59.73 1.87
C LEU A 59 -22.46 60.37 1.35
N ARG A 60 -21.31 59.79 1.72
CA ARG A 60 -20.04 59.94 0.98
C ARG A 60 -19.99 58.86 -0.11
N PRO A 61 -19.71 59.19 -1.39
CA PRO A 61 -19.69 58.22 -2.49
C PRO A 61 -18.52 57.20 -2.43
N SER A 62 -17.65 57.30 -1.42
CA SER A 62 -16.48 56.44 -1.28
C SER A 62 -16.77 55.09 -0.61
N PHE A 63 -17.93 54.90 0.02
CA PHE A 63 -18.23 53.64 0.73
C PHE A 63 -18.84 52.59 -0.22
N ASP A 64 -19.71 52.98 -1.15
CA ASP A 64 -20.34 52.05 -2.09
C ASP A 64 -19.36 51.52 -3.15
N LEU A 65 -18.40 52.34 -3.58
CA LEU A 65 -17.30 51.90 -4.45
C LEU A 65 -16.36 50.92 -3.71
N PHE A 66 -16.15 51.15 -2.42
CA PHE A 66 -15.30 50.33 -1.55
C PHE A 66 -15.93 48.97 -1.25
N VAL A 67 -17.24 48.93 -0.95
CA VAL A 67 -18.01 47.70 -0.74
C VAL A 67 -18.15 46.92 -2.05
N GLY A 68 -18.40 47.59 -3.18
CA GLY A 68 -18.48 46.96 -4.50
C GLY A 68 -17.17 46.26 -4.90
N TYR A 69 -16.01 46.88 -4.64
CA TYR A 69 -14.71 46.28 -4.92
C TYR A 69 -14.39 45.11 -3.99
N TYR A 70 -14.73 45.22 -2.70
CA TYR A 70 -14.53 44.15 -1.72
C TYR A 70 -15.40 42.93 -2.01
N VAL A 71 -16.68 43.14 -2.30
CA VAL A 71 -17.61 42.07 -2.68
C VAL A 71 -17.16 41.44 -4.00
N GLY A 72 -16.72 42.23 -4.97
CA GLY A 72 -16.17 41.72 -6.24
C GLY A 72 -14.93 40.83 -6.05
N ALA A 73 -13.99 41.24 -5.20
CA ALA A 73 -12.78 40.46 -4.90
C ALA A 73 -13.10 39.15 -4.14
N TYR A 74 -14.01 39.19 -3.16
CA TYR A 74 -14.43 37.99 -2.43
C TYR A 74 -15.24 37.03 -3.32
N VAL A 75 -16.07 37.55 -4.22
CA VAL A 75 -16.79 36.74 -5.21
C VAL A 75 -15.82 36.12 -6.22
N ALA A 76 -14.80 36.85 -6.69
CA ALA A 76 -13.79 36.30 -7.58
C ALA A 76 -12.93 35.21 -6.91
N VAL A 77 -12.52 35.41 -5.65
CA VAL A 77 -11.83 34.38 -4.84
C VAL A 77 -12.76 33.19 -4.58
N GLY A 78 -14.02 33.43 -4.25
CA GLY A 78 -15.03 32.39 -4.07
C GLY A 78 -15.26 31.56 -5.32
N ILE A 79 -15.34 32.19 -6.50
CA ILE A 79 -15.46 31.51 -7.80
C ILE A 79 -14.19 30.73 -8.13
N GLY A 80 -13.00 31.28 -7.85
CA GLY A 80 -11.72 30.58 -8.05
C GLY A 80 -11.56 29.34 -7.15
N CYS A 81 -11.92 29.47 -5.86
CA CYS A 81 -11.94 28.37 -4.90
C CYS A 81 -13.00 27.32 -5.26
N PHE A 82 -14.20 27.75 -5.67
CA PHE A 82 -15.27 26.85 -6.09
C PHE A 82 -14.95 26.13 -7.41
N GLY A 83 -14.34 26.83 -8.38
CA GLY A 83 -13.84 26.24 -9.62
C GLY A 83 -12.72 25.24 -9.39
N SER A 84 -11.85 25.49 -8.41
CA SER A 84 -10.79 24.55 -8.00
C SER A 84 -11.35 23.33 -7.27
N LEU A 85 -12.38 23.52 -6.43
CA LEU A 85 -13.10 22.44 -5.75
C LEU A 85 -13.85 21.55 -6.77
N LEU A 86 -14.55 22.15 -7.74
CA LEU A 86 -15.22 21.45 -8.83
C LEU A 86 -14.20 20.73 -9.72
N SER A 87 -13.10 21.38 -10.08
CA SER A 87 -12.03 20.75 -10.88
C SER A 87 -11.41 19.56 -10.15
N GLY A 88 -11.24 19.64 -8.83
CA GLY A 88 -10.81 18.51 -8.00
C GLY A 88 -11.83 17.36 -7.93
N LEU A 89 -13.13 17.70 -7.84
CA LEU A 89 -14.23 16.72 -7.87
C LEU A 89 -14.37 16.05 -9.24
N PHE A 90 -14.15 16.79 -10.33
CA PHE A 90 -14.17 16.26 -11.70
C PHE A 90 -12.89 15.49 -12.06
N ALA A 91 -11.72 15.90 -11.56
CA ALA A 91 -10.46 15.15 -11.71
C ALA A 91 -10.54 13.76 -11.04
N HIS A 92 -11.28 13.66 -9.93
CA HIS A 92 -11.56 12.38 -9.28
C HIS A 92 -12.51 11.48 -10.09
N ARG A 93 -13.25 12.04 -11.06
CA ARG A 93 -14.18 11.32 -11.96
C ARG A 93 -13.62 11.08 -13.38
N LEU A 94 -12.54 11.74 -13.79
CA LEU A 94 -11.96 11.64 -15.14
C LEU A 94 -10.44 11.34 -15.12
N PRO A 95 -9.99 10.18 -14.61
CA PRO A 95 -8.56 9.87 -14.45
C PRO A 95 -7.85 9.43 -15.75
N HIS A 96 -8.49 9.52 -16.92
CA HIS A 96 -8.01 8.93 -18.17
C HIS A 96 -7.39 9.92 -19.16
N ILE A 97 -7.22 11.20 -18.81
CA ILE A 97 -6.64 12.20 -19.71
C ILE A 97 -5.18 12.47 -19.27
N PRO A 98 -4.16 12.01 -20.01
CA PRO A 98 -2.78 12.41 -19.79
C PRO A 98 -2.69 13.94 -19.87
N GLY A 99 -2.17 14.58 -18.82
CA GLY A 99 -2.06 16.04 -18.75
C GLY A 99 -3.18 16.74 -17.96
N ALA A 100 -4.15 16.04 -17.39
CA ALA A 100 -5.15 16.65 -16.49
C ALA A 100 -4.51 17.40 -15.31
N ASP A 101 -3.42 16.85 -14.75
CA ASP A 101 -2.63 17.51 -13.70
C ASP A 101 -2.01 18.83 -14.18
N TYR A 102 -1.64 18.88 -15.47
CA TYR A 102 -1.07 20.07 -16.11
C TYR A 102 -2.15 21.12 -16.37
N VAL A 103 -3.36 20.72 -16.78
CA VAL A 103 -4.49 21.64 -16.97
C VAL A 103 -4.96 22.23 -15.63
N ILE A 104 -5.00 21.42 -14.57
CA ILE A 104 -5.33 21.88 -13.21
C ILE A 104 -4.25 22.84 -12.70
N ALA A 105 -2.97 22.49 -12.85
CA ALA A 105 -1.86 23.38 -12.47
C ALA A 105 -1.88 24.70 -13.26
N THR A 106 -2.20 24.64 -14.56
CA THR A 106 -2.27 25.83 -15.44
C THR A 106 -3.48 26.71 -15.10
N GLY A 107 -4.64 26.12 -14.81
CA GLY A 107 -5.84 26.84 -14.36
C GLY A 107 -5.64 27.51 -13.00
N PHE A 108 -4.92 26.84 -12.09
CA PHE A 108 -4.54 27.42 -10.80
C PHE A 108 -3.51 28.54 -10.97
N PHE A 109 -2.51 28.36 -11.84
CA PHE A 109 -1.53 29.40 -12.16
C PHE A 109 -2.18 30.63 -12.83
N ALA A 110 -3.13 30.44 -13.74
CA ALA A 110 -3.90 31.53 -14.34
C ALA A 110 -4.75 32.28 -13.31
N SER A 111 -5.43 31.56 -12.41
CA SER A 111 -6.19 32.15 -11.30
C SER A 111 -5.27 32.91 -10.33
N PHE A 112 -4.08 32.37 -10.07
CA PHE A 112 -3.04 33.01 -9.28
C PHE A 112 -2.51 34.30 -9.93
N VAL A 113 -2.21 34.28 -11.24
CA VAL A 113 -1.77 35.45 -11.99
C VAL A 113 -2.86 36.53 -12.02
N LEU A 114 -4.13 36.15 -12.15
CA LEU A 114 -5.27 37.07 -12.08
C LEU A 114 -5.41 37.69 -10.67
N MET A 115 -5.24 36.90 -9.62
CA MET A 115 -5.24 37.38 -8.24
C MET A 115 -4.07 38.35 -7.97
N VAL A 116 -2.88 38.06 -8.49
CA VAL A 116 -1.70 38.94 -8.41
C VAL A 116 -1.95 40.24 -9.17
N ARG A 117 -2.52 40.19 -10.38
CA ARG A 117 -2.91 41.39 -11.14
C ARG A 117 -3.92 42.25 -10.40
N ALA A 118 -4.94 41.64 -9.79
CA ALA A 118 -5.94 42.34 -9.00
C ALA A 118 -5.33 43.01 -7.75
N ALA A 119 -4.38 42.32 -7.08
CA ALA A 119 -3.64 42.84 -5.95
C ALA A 119 -2.74 44.04 -6.33
N PHE A 120 -2.05 43.98 -7.47
CA PHE A 120 -1.27 45.11 -8.00
C PHE A 120 -2.15 46.30 -8.41
N ALA A 121 -3.32 46.04 -9.01
CA ALA A 121 -4.30 47.08 -9.35
C ALA A 121 -4.84 47.79 -8.08
N SER A 122 -5.07 47.07 -6.99
CA SER A 122 -5.42 47.69 -5.69
C SER A 122 -4.27 48.44 -5.01
N SER A 123 -3.01 48.14 -5.37
CA SER A 123 -1.84 48.86 -4.86
C SER A 123 -1.77 50.29 -5.41
N ALA A 124 -2.21 50.51 -6.65
CA ALA A 124 -2.35 51.84 -7.24
C ALA A 124 -3.41 52.71 -6.53
N ALA A 125 -4.29 52.10 -5.71
CA ALA A 125 -5.33 52.78 -4.94
C ALA A 125 -4.98 53.03 -3.47
N GLY A 126 -3.72 52.82 -3.05
CA GLY A 126 -3.27 53.04 -1.67
C GLY A 126 -3.62 51.92 -0.68
N LEU A 127 -4.16 50.78 -1.15
CA LEU A 127 -4.52 49.61 -0.32
C LEU A 127 -3.38 48.57 -0.22
N HIS A 128 -2.13 49.02 -0.17
CA HIS A 128 -0.94 48.15 -0.16
C HIS A 128 -0.98 47.09 0.96
N HIS A 129 -1.52 47.43 2.12
CA HIS A 129 -1.49 46.55 3.30
C HIS A 129 -2.41 45.32 3.17
N GLN A 130 -3.58 45.47 2.54
CA GLN A 130 -4.55 44.37 2.38
C GLN A 130 -4.17 43.42 1.26
N ALA A 131 -3.60 43.95 0.16
CA ALA A 131 -3.07 43.14 -0.94
C ALA A 131 -1.94 42.22 -0.47
N LEU A 132 -1.02 42.74 0.35
CA LEU A 132 0.07 41.97 0.97
C LEU A 132 -0.46 40.91 1.95
N GLU A 133 -1.50 41.22 2.73
CA GLU A 133 -2.09 40.26 3.66
C GLU A 133 -2.75 39.08 2.93
N ILE A 134 -3.54 39.34 1.88
CA ILE A 134 -4.16 38.30 1.06
C ILE A 134 -3.08 37.44 0.37
N TRP A 135 -2.05 38.08 -0.17
CA TRP A 135 -0.94 37.37 -0.83
C TRP A 135 -0.20 36.44 0.13
N SER A 136 0.10 36.92 1.35
CA SER A 136 0.77 36.13 2.39
C SER A 136 -0.03 34.92 2.89
N ARG A 137 -1.36 34.90 2.68
CA ARG A 137 -2.24 33.79 3.09
C ARG A 137 -2.60 32.84 1.95
N ALA A 138 -2.79 33.35 0.73
CA ALA A 138 -3.26 32.58 -0.41
C ALA A 138 -2.14 31.78 -1.11
N VAL A 139 -0.94 32.35 -1.23
CA VAL A 139 0.22 31.67 -1.87
C VAL A 139 0.59 30.40 -1.08
N PRO A 140 0.69 30.43 0.27
CA PRO A 140 1.07 29.24 1.02
C PRO A 140 0.04 28.10 0.87
N MET A 141 -1.25 28.44 0.89
CA MET A 141 -2.34 27.47 0.76
C MET A 141 -2.39 26.83 -0.63
N GLY A 142 -2.23 27.61 -1.71
CA GLY A 142 -2.26 27.09 -3.08
C GLY A 142 -1.13 26.12 -3.37
N ILE A 143 0.05 26.35 -2.79
CA ILE A 143 1.19 25.49 -3.03
C ILE A 143 1.22 24.29 -2.07
N LEU A 144 0.77 24.43 -0.80
CA LEU A 144 0.48 23.27 0.05
C LEU A 144 -0.49 22.32 -0.65
N PHE A 145 -1.54 22.88 -1.27
CA PHE A 145 -2.50 22.12 -2.07
C PHE A 145 -1.81 21.40 -3.24
N LEU A 146 -1.03 22.10 -4.08
CA LEU A 146 -0.26 21.48 -5.18
C LEU A 146 0.70 20.38 -4.70
N SER A 147 1.36 20.57 -3.56
CA SER A 147 2.27 19.56 -2.99
C SER A 147 1.54 18.28 -2.58
N CYS A 148 0.27 18.36 -2.13
CA CYS A 148 -0.55 17.19 -1.84
C CYS A 148 -0.93 16.37 -3.09
N PHE A 149 -0.87 16.95 -4.29
CA PHE A 149 -1.20 16.27 -5.55
C PHE A 149 0.01 15.67 -6.27
N CYS A 150 1.22 16.17 -6.02
CA CYS A 150 2.44 15.63 -6.61
C CYS A 150 2.81 14.28 -5.96
N LYS A 151 2.49 13.14 -6.60
CA LYS A 151 2.95 11.82 -6.16
C LYS A 151 4.36 11.52 -6.68
N GLY A 152 5.20 10.88 -5.85
CA GLY A 152 6.49 10.31 -6.25
C GLY A 152 7.65 11.32 -6.29
N LYS A 153 8.56 11.19 -7.27
CA LYS A 153 9.78 12.03 -7.40
C LYS A 153 9.48 13.54 -7.50
N ASN A 154 8.27 13.91 -7.92
CA ASN A 154 7.83 15.30 -8.07
C ASN A 154 7.25 15.91 -6.78
N PHE A 155 6.98 15.11 -5.74
CA PHE A 155 6.52 15.61 -4.44
C PHE A 155 7.56 16.55 -3.82
N PHE A 156 8.83 16.15 -3.90
CA PHE A 156 9.94 16.96 -3.38
C PHE A 156 10.12 18.24 -4.15
N PHE A 157 9.99 18.22 -5.48
CA PHE A 157 10.02 19.43 -6.27
C PHE A 157 8.90 20.40 -5.86
N GLY A 158 7.71 19.87 -5.57
CA GLY A 158 6.60 20.66 -5.01
C GLY A 158 6.91 21.28 -3.64
N ILE A 159 7.45 20.51 -2.70
CA ILE A 159 7.86 21.04 -1.37
C ILE A 159 9.01 22.04 -1.49
N TRP A 160 9.94 21.81 -2.39
CA TRP A 160 11.11 22.67 -2.57
C TRP A 160 10.70 24.01 -3.20
N THR A 161 9.89 23.98 -4.26
CA THR A 161 9.32 25.18 -4.88
C THR A 161 8.40 25.93 -3.91
N TYR A 162 7.64 25.23 -3.09
CA TYR A 162 6.85 25.81 -1.99
C TYR A 162 7.70 26.57 -0.98
N SER A 163 8.74 25.90 -0.50
CA SER A 163 9.62 26.43 0.51
C SER A 163 10.36 27.65 -0.06
N LEU A 164 10.84 27.56 -1.31
CA LEU A 164 11.56 28.64 -1.99
C LEU A 164 10.67 29.86 -2.28
N THR A 165 9.44 29.65 -2.74
CA THR A 165 8.49 30.76 -2.98
C THR A 165 8.05 31.42 -1.68
N ASN A 166 7.84 30.66 -0.61
CA ASN A 166 7.62 31.23 0.72
C ASN A 166 8.83 32.02 1.22
N ILE A 167 10.04 31.50 1.07
CA ILE A 167 11.28 32.22 1.43
C ILE A 167 11.32 33.56 0.72
N LEU A 168 11.18 33.55 -0.61
CA LEU A 168 11.29 34.76 -1.42
C LEU A 168 10.19 35.77 -1.04
N GLY A 169 8.96 35.29 -0.84
CA GLY A 169 7.85 36.11 -0.37
C GLY A 169 8.13 36.74 1.00
N TRP A 170 8.60 35.95 1.96
CA TRP A 170 8.92 36.43 3.30
C TRP A 170 10.15 37.32 3.34
N PHE A 171 11.16 37.08 2.50
CA PHE A 171 12.35 37.93 2.41
C PHE A 171 12.00 39.31 1.86
N LEU A 172 11.12 39.38 0.86
CA LEU A 172 10.58 40.65 0.33
C LEU A 172 9.77 41.40 1.39
N VAL A 173 8.93 40.70 2.15
CA VAL A 173 8.17 41.29 3.28
C VAL A 173 9.12 41.78 4.39
N CYS A 174 10.11 40.99 4.80
CA CYS A 174 11.12 41.38 5.77
C CYS A 174 11.90 42.63 5.35
N HIS A 175 12.35 42.66 4.10
CA HIS A 175 13.08 43.81 3.56
C HIS A 175 12.23 45.06 3.60
N TYR A 176 10.93 44.95 3.31
CA TYR A 176 10.02 46.10 3.27
C TYR A 176 9.55 46.54 4.68
N PHE A 177 9.48 45.61 5.65
CA PHE A 177 8.89 45.83 6.98
C PHE A 177 9.88 45.67 8.13
N TRP A 178 11.20 45.76 7.88
CA TRP A 178 12.27 45.50 8.85
C TRP A 178 12.14 46.26 10.18
N HIS A 179 11.47 47.43 10.18
CA HIS A 179 11.23 48.24 11.38
C HIS A 179 9.84 48.10 12.00
N SER A 180 8.96 47.24 11.49
CA SER A 180 7.59 47.11 11.97
C SER A 180 7.38 45.88 12.87
N PRO A 181 6.40 45.89 13.78
CA PRO A 181 6.00 44.72 14.58
C PRO A 181 5.53 43.50 13.74
N LEU A 182 5.40 43.64 12.41
CA LEU A 182 5.13 42.55 11.46
C LEU A 182 6.37 41.68 11.14
N ALA A 183 7.53 41.93 11.75
CA ALA A 183 8.69 41.04 11.64
C ALA A 183 8.45 39.64 12.27
N ARG A 184 7.52 39.52 13.24
CA ARG A 184 7.24 38.26 13.96
C ARG A 184 6.75 37.12 13.04
N PRO A 185 5.76 37.32 12.14
CA PRO A 185 5.38 36.33 11.13
C PRO A 185 6.53 35.84 10.26
N ALA A 186 7.50 36.69 9.93
CA ALA A 186 8.60 36.27 9.07
C ALA A 186 9.56 35.27 9.74
N TYR A 187 9.78 35.40 11.05
CA TYR A 187 10.52 34.38 11.80
C TYR A 187 9.80 33.03 11.78
N SER A 188 8.47 33.00 11.79
CA SER A 188 7.69 31.75 11.66
C SER A 188 7.84 31.11 10.27
N GLY A 189 7.87 31.92 9.21
CA GLY A 189 8.14 31.45 7.84
C GLY A 189 9.55 30.88 7.70
N LEU A 190 10.56 31.56 8.23
CA LEU A 190 11.94 31.08 8.27
C LEU A 190 12.06 29.77 9.07
N PHE A 191 11.38 29.66 10.21
CA PHE A 191 11.37 28.44 11.02
C PHE A 191 10.76 27.25 10.26
N MET A 192 9.59 27.43 9.62
CA MET A 192 8.95 26.39 8.82
C MET A 192 9.80 25.95 7.63
N LEU A 193 10.52 26.89 7.01
CA LEU A 193 11.51 26.57 5.99
C LEU A 193 12.62 25.68 6.54
N VAL A 194 13.24 26.07 7.65
CA VAL A 194 14.36 25.31 8.23
C VAL A 194 13.90 23.90 8.58
N LEU A 195 12.69 23.73 9.11
CA LEU A 195 12.09 22.41 9.36
C LEU A 195 11.85 21.61 8.07
N SER A 196 11.31 22.23 7.02
CA SER A 196 11.07 21.60 5.71
C SER A 196 12.37 21.17 5.03
N LEU A 197 13.39 22.04 5.05
CA LEU A 197 14.72 21.75 4.51
C LEU A 197 15.40 20.65 5.32
N GLY A 198 15.36 20.73 6.66
CA GLY A 198 15.89 19.70 7.55
C GLY A 198 15.23 18.33 7.31
N SER A 199 13.90 18.29 7.15
CA SER A 199 13.16 17.07 6.81
C SER A 199 13.58 16.50 5.45
N THR A 200 13.69 17.37 4.43
CA THR A 200 14.10 16.96 3.07
C THR A 200 15.54 16.44 3.04
N LEU A 201 16.47 17.15 3.69
CA LEU A 201 17.87 16.74 3.81
C LEU A 201 18.00 15.45 4.62
N GLY A 202 17.26 15.32 5.72
CA GLY A 202 17.22 14.11 6.53
C GLY A 202 16.73 12.90 5.73
N ARG A 203 15.68 13.08 4.92
CA ARG A 203 15.18 12.02 4.03
C ARG A 203 16.14 11.70 2.89
N TYR A 204 16.74 12.70 2.25
CA TYR A 204 17.78 12.48 1.24
C TYR A 204 18.96 11.70 1.82
N TRP A 205 19.41 12.07 3.02
CA TRP A 205 20.46 11.36 3.74
C TRP A 205 20.06 9.92 4.07
N ALA A 206 18.83 9.67 4.55
CA ALA A 206 18.32 8.33 4.82
C ALA A 206 18.29 7.45 3.56
N LEU A 207 17.82 8.00 2.44
CA LEU A 207 17.81 7.30 1.15
C LEU A 207 19.23 7.02 0.63
N SER A 208 20.13 8.01 0.72
CA SER A 208 21.54 7.86 0.34
C SER A 208 22.24 6.79 1.18
N SER A 209 22.02 6.81 2.49
CA SER A 209 22.54 5.80 3.42
C SER A 209 21.98 4.40 3.13
N ALA A 210 20.68 4.29 2.84
CA ALA A 210 20.06 3.03 2.44
C ALA A 210 20.65 2.47 1.13
N THR A 211 20.92 3.33 0.14
CA THR A 211 21.58 2.92 -1.11
C THR A 211 23.03 2.51 -0.88
N LYS A 212 23.79 3.23 -0.05
CA LYS A 212 25.16 2.85 0.33
C LYS A 212 25.21 1.48 1.00
N LEU A 213 24.25 1.16 1.87
CA LEU A 213 24.15 -0.14 2.52
C LEU A 213 23.97 -1.30 1.53
N LEU A 214 23.26 -1.08 0.42
CA LEU A 214 22.98 -2.11 -0.58
C LEU A 214 23.99 -2.17 -1.73
N ARG A 215 24.83 -1.13 -1.90
CA ARG A 215 25.69 -0.99 -3.08
C ARG A 215 26.63 -2.19 -3.28
N ARG A 216 27.19 -2.73 -2.20
CA ARG A 216 28.07 -3.91 -2.29
C ARG A 216 27.34 -5.13 -2.81
N ASP A 217 26.17 -5.43 -2.25
CA ASP A 217 25.36 -6.58 -2.66
C ASP A 217 24.88 -6.40 -4.11
N GLN A 218 24.47 -5.18 -4.46
CA GLN A 218 24.03 -4.84 -5.80
C GLN A 218 25.11 -5.10 -6.86
N VAL A 219 26.36 -4.71 -6.60
CA VAL A 219 27.47 -4.96 -7.55
C VAL A 219 27.64 -6.47 -7.80
N GLN A 220 27.59 -7.30 -6.75
CA GLN A 220 27.74 -8.76 -6.90
C GLN A 220 26.60 -9.37 -7.72
N TYR A 221 25.36 -8.96 -7.46
CA TYR A 221 24.22 -9.41 -8.24
C TYR A 221 24.25 -8.90 -9.69
N ASP A 222 24.69 -7.66 -9.92
CA ASP A 222 24.78 -7.08 -11.26
C ASP A 222 25.90 -7.74 -12.08
N GLU A 223 27.03 -8.12 -11.45
CA GLU A 223 28.09 -8.92 -12.07
C GLU A 223 27.57 -10.29 -12.53
N LEU A 224 26.88 -11.03 -11.65
CA LEU A 224 26.24 -12.31 -12.02
C LEU A 224 25.20 -12.13 -13.14
N TRP A 225 24.40 -11.07 -13.06
CA TRP A 225 23.39 -10.78 -14.07
C TRP A 225 24.00 -10.45 -15.44
N ASN A 226 25.10 -9.71 -15.47
CA ASN A 226 25.80 -9.40 -16.71
C ASN A 226 26.42 -10.65 -17.33
N ALA A 227 27.10 -11.48 -16.52
CA ALA A 227 27.65 -12.76 -16.98
C ALA A 227 26.55 -13.68 -17.56
N LEU A 228 25.40 -13.75 -16.88
CA LEU A 228 24.26 -14.52 -17.37
C LEU A 228 23.69 -13.97 -18.68
N ARG A 229 23.66 -12.65 -18.87
CA ARG A 229 23.15 -12.01 -20.09
C ARG A 229 24.09 -12.13 -21.29
N GLU A 230 25.39 -12.25 -21.05
CA GLU A 230 26.41 -12.41 -22.09
C GLU A 230 26.44 -13.84 -22.65
N GLY A 231 26.00 -14.84 -21.87
CA GLY A 231 25.85 -16.21 -22.36
C GLY A 231 24.74 -16.35 -23.41
N GLU A 232 25.07 -16.90 -24.58
CA GLU A 232 24.11 -17.07 -25.70
C GLU A 232 22.90 -17.92 -25.31
N ASP A 233 23.12 -19.07 -24.67
CA ASP A 233 22.06 -19.97 -24.22
C ASP A 233 21.12 -19.30 -23.20
N SER A 234 21.70 -18.57 -22.25
CA SER A 234 20.96 -17.85 -21.22
C SER A 234 20.15 -16.70 -21.80
N LYS A 235 20.67 -15.99 -22.79
CA LYS A 235 19.96 -14.91 -23.49
C LYS A 235 18.69 -15.44 -24.17
N ALA A 236 18.80 -16.55 -24.91
CA ALA A 236 17.64 -17.18 -25.54
C ALA A 236 16.59 -17.61 -24.49
N CYS A 237 17.04 -18.17 -23.37
CA CYS A 237 16.14 -18.54 -22.26
C CYS A 237 15.47 -17.32 -21.60
N ILE A 238 16.18 -16.21 -21.39
CA ILE A 238 15.62 -14.97 -20.83
C ILE A 238 14.53 -14.39 -21.76
N GLU A 239 14.77 -14.40 -23.07
CA GLU A 239 13.80 -13.95 -24.06
C GLU A 239 12.58 -14.87 -24.09
N HIS A 240 12.79 -16.19 -24.09
CA HIS A 240 11.72 -17.19 -24.04
C HIS A 240 10.89 -17.07 -22.76
N LEU A 241 11.53 -16.93 -21.59
CA LEU A 241 10.86 -16.66 -20.31
C LEU A 241 9.99 -15.42 -20.38
N GLY A 242 10.49 -14.33 -20.98
CA GLY A 242 9.72 -13.11 -21.23
C GLY A 242 8.49 -13.34 -22.12
N GLN A 243 8.61 -14.18 -23.16
CA GLN A 243 7.48 -14.56 -24.02
C GLN A 243 6.45 -15.38 -23.26
N VAL A 244 6.87 -16.39 -22.48
CA VAL A 244 5.97 -17.21 -21.65
C VAL A 244 5.18 -16.34 -20.69
N VAL A 245 5.84 -15.41 -19.97
CA VAL A 245 5.17 -14.48 -19.05
C VAL A 245 4.15 -13.59 -19.76
N ARG A 246 4.47 -13.11 -20.97
CA ARG A 246 3.52 -12.33 -21.79
C ARG A 246 2.33 -13.16 -22.26
N MET A 247 2.54 -14.40 -22.69
CA MET A 247 1.47 -15.30 -23.14
C MET A 247 0.49 -15.64 -22.02
N ILE A 248 0.98 -15.77 -20.78
CA ILE A 248 0.14 -15.99 -19.60
C ILE A 248 -0.78 -14.77 -19.34
N GLY A 249 -0.40 -13.57 -19.79
CA GLY A 249 -1.20 -12.35 -19.62
C GLY A 249 -1.28 -11.85 -18.18
N LEU A 250 -0.40 -12.34 -17.29
CA LEU A 250 -0.38 -12.02 -15.85
C LEU A 250 0.84 -11.16 -15.46
N ASP A 251 1.36 -10.38 -16.39
CA ASP A 251 2.47 -9.46 -16.12
C ASP A 251 2.04 -8.29 -15.21
N ASP A 252 2.92 -7.96 -14.28
CA ASP A 252 2.75 -6.97 -13.23
C ASP A 252 2.57 -5.54 -13.74
N THR A 253 3.04 -5.29 -14.96
CA THR A 253 2.91 -4.00 -15.62
C THR A 253 1.46 -3.56 -15.77
N ILE A 254 0.50 -4.51 -15.78
CA ILE A 254 -0.93 -4.24 -16.02
C ILE A 254 -1.78 -4.43 -14.75
N SER A 255 -1.40 -5.29 -13.80
CA SER A 255 -2.34 -5.91 -12.85
C SER A 255 -2.61 -5.15 -11.52
N CYS A 256 -1.72 -4.29 -11.02
CA CYS A 256 -1.85 -3.72 -9.67
C CYS A 256 -3.10 -2.83 -9.42
N ARG A 257 -3.84 -2.41 -10.47
CA ARG A 257 -5.04 -1.56 -10.29
C ARG A 257 -6.37 -2.22 -10.66
N GLN A 258 -6.39 -3.28 -11.47
CA GLN A 258 -7.66 -3.83 -11.97
C GLN A 258 -8.23 -4.97 -11.12
N HIS A 259 -7.41 -5.81 -10.47
CA HIS A 259 -7.93 -6.99 -9.76
C HIS A 259 -8.77 -6.70 -8.50
N SER A 260 -8.64 -5.52 -7.89
CA SER A 260 -9.48 -5.17 -6.74
C SER A 260 -10.95 -4.92 -7.12
N ARG A 261 -11.26 -4.63 -8.39
CA ARG A 261 -12.63 -4.29 -8.83
C ARG A 261 -13.42 -5.45 -9.42
N VAL A 262 -12.75 -6.48 -9.92
CA VAL A 262 -13.43 -7.57 -10.65
C VAL A 262 -13.96 -8.67 -9.70
N ARG A 263 -13.60 -8.63 -8.42
CA ARG A 263 -13.82 -9.76 -7.49
C ARG A 263 -15.22 -9.84 -6.87
N GLU A 264 -16.04 -8.80 -6.94
CA GLU A 264 -17.35 -8.79 -6.24
C GLU A 264 -18.53 -9.39 -7.03
N ASP A 265 -18.50 -9.43 -8.37
CA ASP A 265 -19.77 -9.61 -9.12
C ASP A 265 -19.96 -10.93 -9.89
N THR A 266 -19.02 -11.89 -9.92
CA THR A 266 -19.09 -13.00 -10.92
C THR A 266 -18.92 -14.43 -10.41
N VAL A 267 -19.38 -14.78 -9.20
CA VAL A 267 -19.49 -16.21 -8.81
C VAL A 267 -20.90 -16.72 -9.10
N PRO A 268 -21.12 -17.57 -10.13
CA PRO A 268 -22.45 -18.03 -10.51
C PRO A 268 -23.10 -18.87 -9.39
N PRO A 269 -24.41 -18.71 -9.13
CA PRO A 269 -25.14 -19.45 -8.10
C PRO A 269 -25.04 -20.98 -8.22
N ALA A 270 -24.87 -21.51 -9.44
CA ALA A 270 -24.81 -22.95 -9.70
C ALA A 270 -23.59 -23.65 -9.07
N ARG A 271 -22.47 -22.93 -8.84
CA ARG A 271 -21.32 -23.49 -8.10
C ARG A 271 -21.63 -23.72 -6.61
N ARG A 272 -22.64 -23.02 -6.06
CA ARG A 272 -22.98 -23.02 -4.63
C ARG A 272 -23.64 -24.33 -4.16
N GLN A 273 -24.40 -25.00 -5.03
CA GLN A 273 -25.07 -26.27 -4.68
C GLN A 273 -24.14 -27.50 -4.85
N ARG A 274 -23.21 -27.46 -5.81
CA ARG A 274 -22.30 -28.59 -6.11
C ARG A 274 -21.24 -28.82 -5.02
N ALA A 275 -20.82 -27.77 -4.32
CA ALA A 275 -19.84 -27.86 -3.23
C ALA A 275 -20.34 -28.69 -2.03
N LYS A 276 -21.64 -28.60 -1.70
CA LYS A 276 -22.26 -29.34 -0.59
C LYS A 276 -22.33 -30.85 -0.87
N SER A 277 -22.68 -31.25 -2.10
CA SER A 277 -22.74 -32.68 -2.47
C SER A 277 -21.35 -33.30 -2.61
N LEU A 278 -20.35 -32.54 -3.06
CA LEU A 278 -18.96 -32.99 -3.16
C LEU A 278 -18.28 -33.19 -1.80
N HIS A 279 -18.64 -32.41 -0.77
CA HIS A 279 -18.13 -32.60 0.60
C HIS A 279 -18.51 -33.96 1.17
N GLN A 280 -19.74 -34.44 0.90
CA GLN A 280 -20.21 -35.75 1.36
C GLN A 280 -19.56 -36.90 0.58
N ALA A 281 -19.31 -36.73 -0.72
CA ALA A 281 -18.70 -37.76 -1.57
C ALA A 281 -17.19 -37.93 -1.35
N ALA A 282 -16.44 -36.84 -1.14
CA ALA A 282 -14.99 -36.90 -1.01
C ALA A 282 -14.50 -37.45 0.34
N ALA A 283 -15.35 -37.43 1.36
CA ALA A 283 -15.09 -38.11 2.63
C ALA A 283 -14.99 -39.65 2.49
N ALA A 284 -15.48 -40.21 1.38
CA ALA A 284 -15.55 -41.66 1.16
C ALA A 284 -14.39 -42.25 0.33
N GLN A 285 -13.50 -41.44 -0.28
CA GLN A 285 -12.63 -41.91 -1.38
C GLN A 285 -11.11 -41.78 -1.24
N HIS A 286 -10.52 -41.32 -0.12
CA HIS A 286 -9.06 -41.08 -0.07
C HIS A 286 -8.26 -41.93 0.94
N PRO A 287 -7.29 -42.78 0.48
CA PRO A 287 -6.52 -43.65 1.38
C PRO A 287 -5.01 -43.36 1.58
N GLN A 288 -4.39 -42.27 1.08
CA GLN A 288 -2.91 -42.23 1.00
C GLN A 288 -2.12 -41.52 2.12
N HIS A 289 -2.73 -40.77 3.04
CA HIS A 289 -2.02 -40.23 4.22
C HIS A 289 -2.92 -40.13 5.47
N PRO A 290 -3.20 -41.26 6.16
CA PRO A 290 -4.24 -41.33 7.19
C PRO A 290 -3.93 -40.55 8.48
N ALA A 291 -2.66 -40.33 8.83
CA ALA A 291 -2.31 -39.77 10.15
C ALA A 291 -2.42 -38.23 10.24
N MET A 292 -2.22 -37.50 9.14
CA MET A 292 -2.17 -36.03 9.16
C MET A 292 -3.55 -35.39 8.94
N TYR A 293 -4.47 -36.13 8.32
CA TYR A 293 -5.79 -35.64 7.95
C TYR A 293 -6.72 -35.28 9.12
N PRO A 294 -6.78 -36.04 10.24
CA PRO A 294 -7.68 -35.71 11.34
C PRO A 294 -7.39 -34.33 11.95
N LEU A 295 -6.11 -34.03 12.21
CA LEU A 295 -5.70 -32.74 12.77
C LEU A 295 -5.99 -31.57 11.81
N LEU A 296 -5.75 -31.77 10.51
CA LEU A 296 -6.06 -30.75 9.49
C LEU A 296 -7.56 -30.55 9.33
N GLN A 297 -8.35 -31.61 9.49
CA GLN A 297 -9.79 -31.53 9.44
C GLN A 297 -10.35 -30.78 10.66
N ASP A 298 -9.78 -31.00 11.84
CA ASP A 298 -10.14 -30.28 13.06
C ASP A 298 -9.77 -28.79 12.96
N LEU A 299 -8.57 -28.47 12.46
CA LEU A 299 -8.16 -27.09 12.17
C LEU A 299 -9.05 -26.43 11.11
N GLY A 300 -9.38 -27.17 10.05
CA GLY A 300 -10.30 -26.72 9.01
C GLY A 300 -11.67 -26.39 9.60
N ARG A 301 -12.25 -27.26 10.43
CA ARG A 301 -13.55 -27.04 11.06
C ARG A 301 -13.56 -25.89 12.08
N ALA A 302 -12.47 -25.71 12.84
CA ALA A 302 -12.39 -24.67 13.86
C ALA A 302 -12.28 -23.26 13.26
N TYR A 303 -11.58 -23.11 12.14
CA TYR A 303 -11.24 -21.80 11.58
C TYR A 303 -11.87 -21.50 10.22
N VAL A 304 -12.36 -22.50 9.49
CA VAL A 304 -13.18 -22.33 8.29
C VAL A 304 -14.63 -22.51 8.75
N PRO A 305 -15.41 -21.43 8.90
CA PRO A 305 -16.78 -21.55 9.36
C PRO A 305 -17.53 -22.50 8.43
N GLY A 306 -18.02 -23.62 8.96
CA GLY A 306 -18.90 -24.55 8.23
C GLY A 306 -20.19 -23.88 7.71
N ASN A 307 -20.45 -22.65 8.14
CA ASN A 307 -21.50 -21.80 7.62
C ASN A 307 -21.06 -21.08 6.34
N ALA A 308 -21.31 -21.73 5.20
CA ALA A 308 -21.94 -21.23 3.97
C ALA A 308 -21.59 -19.83 3.39
N ASP A 309 -20.67 -19.07 3.96
CA ASP A 309 -20.18 -17.82 3.40
C ASP A 309 -19.19 -18.17 2.29
N LEU A 310 -19.77 -18.57 1.16
CA LEU A 310 -19.11 -18.96 -0.08
C LEU A 310 -18.18 -17.87 -0.64
N SER A 311 -18.19 -16.68 -0.05
CA SER A 311 -17.20 -15.65 -0.34
C SER A 311 -15.78 -16.11 0.05
N ASN A 312 -15.64 -17.03 1.02
CA ASN A 312 -14.38 -17.43 1.64
C ASN A 312 -13.49 -16.21 1.95
N GLN A 313 -14.14 -15.08 2.30
CA GLN A 313 -13.44 -13.85 2.59
C GLN A 313 -12.71 -14.02 3.91
N VAL A 314 -11.42 -13.68 3.90
CA VAL A 314 -10.57 -13.71 5.09
C VAL A 314 -10.99 -12.56 6.01
N LYS A 315 -11.59 -12.89 7.16
CA LYS A 315 -12.10 -11.92 8.15
C LYS A 315 -11.11 -11.65 9.28
N SER A 316 -10.26 -12.63 9.60
CA SER A 316 -9.27 -12.51 10.67
C SER A 316 -7.90 -13.03 10.24
N LEU A 317 -6.87 -12.65 10.99
CA LEU A 317 -5.51 -13.15 10.76
C LEU A 317 -5.38 -14.63 11.12
N ASP A 318 -6.07 -15.10 12.16
CA ASP A 318 -6.05 -16.50 12.58
C ASP A 318 -6.63 -17.42 11.51
N GLN A 319 -7.77 -17.03 10.92
CA GLN A 319 -8.35 -17.72 9.76
C GLN A 319 -7.34 -17.82 8.62
N LEU A 320 -6.63 -16.71 8.33
CA LEU A 320 -5.63 -16.68 7.26
C LEU A 320 -4.44 -17.60 7.53
N TYR A 321 -3.98 -17.70 8.78
CA TYR A 321 -2.89 -18.60 9.17
C TYR A 321 -3.30 -20.06 9.14
N ALA A 322 -4.52 -20.39 9.57
CA ALA A 322 -5.06 -21.75 9.46
C ALA A 322 -5.11 -22.19 7.99
N GLN A 323 -5.64 -21.34 7.10
CA GLN A 323 -5.63 -21.58 5.67
C GLN A 323 -4.21 -21.69 5.10
N ALA A 324 -3.28 -20.84 5.56
CA ALA A 324 -1.89 -20.88 5.12
C ALA A 324 -1.18 -22.18 5.50
N ALA A 325 -1.43 -22.70 6.70
CA ALA A 325 -0.84 -23.96 7.16
C ALA A 325 -1.26 -25.13 6.25
N ILE A 326 -2.55 -25.22 5.95
CA ILE A 326 -3.11 -26.23 5.05
C ILE A 326 -2.56 -26.06 3.63
N ALA A 327 -2.62 -24.84 3.10
CA ALA A 327 -2.14 -24.54 1.75
C ALA A 327 -0.63 -24.81 1.61
N ASN A 328 0.17 -24.57 2.65
CA ASN A 328 1.60 -24.83 2.63
C ASN A 328 1.91 -26.32 2.48
N LEU A 329 1.19 -27.20 3.18
CA LEU A 329 1.36 -28.64 3.06
C LEU A 329 1.02 -29.12 1.64
N LEU A 330 -0.11 -28.68 1.09
CA LEU A 330 -0.53 -29.03 -0.27
C LEU A 330 0.44 -28.48 -1.32
N LEU A 331 0.94 -27.26 -1.11
CA LEU A 331 1.94 -26.64 -1.98
C LEU A 331 3.25 -27.41 -1.96
N THR A 332 3.73 -27.84 -0.79
CA THR A 332 4.96 -28.62 -0.67
C THR A 332 4.93 -29.89 -1.54
N GLU A 333 3.80 -30.58 -1.60
CA GLU A 333 3.67 -31.74 -2.49
C GLU A 333 3.74 -31.35 -3.98
N ARG A 334 3.13 -30.22 -4.37
CA ARG A 334 3.26 -29.71 -5.75
C ARG A 334 4.71 -29.31 -6.09
N LEU A 335 5.41 -28.65 -5.16
CA LEU A 335 6.80 -28.22 -5.37
C LEU A 335 7.74 -29.40 -5.64
N LYS A 336 7.55 -30.51 -4.93
CA LYS A 336 8.29 -31.76 -5.15
C LYS A 336 8.11 -32.26 -6.58
N GLU A 337 6.86 -32.36 -7.05
CA GLU A 337 6.55 -32.80 -8.41
C GLU A 337 7.09 -31.85 -9.48
N TRP A 338 6.97 -30.54 -9.27
CA TRP A 338 7.53 -29.55 -10.20
C TRP A 338 9.05 -29.66 -10.26
N ALA A 339 9.72 -29.69 -9.10
CA ALA A 339 11.17 -29.84 -9.01
C ALA A 339 11.66 -31.14 -9.66
N GLU A 340 10.94 -32.26 -9.49
CA GLU A 340 11.26 -33.52 -10.17
C GLU A 340 11.24 -33.38 -11.69
N ARG A 341 10.19 -32.74 -12.24
CA ARG A 341 9.99 -32.58 -13.69
C ARG A 341 10.93 -31.55 -14.32
N SER A 342 11.41 -30.59 -13.54
CA SER A 342 12.24 -29.48 -14.05
C SER A 342 13.69 -29.51 -13.57
N GLY A 343 14.12 -30.56 -12.86
CA GLY A 343 15.47 -30.63 -12.29
C GLY A 343 15.73 -29.60 -11.18
N GLY A 344 14.66 -29.18 -10.49
CA GLY A 344 14.72 -28.24 -9.38
C GLY A 344 15.43 -28.80 -8.15
N LYS A 345 16.07 -27.90 -7.42
CA LYS A 345 16.83 -28.18 -6.21
C LYS A 345 16.21 -27.52 -4.99
N PHE A 346 16.47 -28.11 -3.82
CA PHE A 346 16.12 -27.54 -2.52
C PHE A 346 17.35 -27.47 -1.62
N LYS A 347 17.33 -26.53 -0.67
CA LYS A 347 18.40 -26.36 0.31
C LYS A 347 18.39 -27.52 1.31
N VAL A 348 19.57 -27.97 1.72
CA VAL A 348 19.75 -29.02 2.74
C VAL A 348 20.10 -28.37 4.09
N GLU A 349 19.48 -28.84 5.17
CA GLU A 349 19.73 -28.38 6.54
C GLU A 349 21.16 -28.73 6.99
N GLY A 350 21.79 -27.77 7.69
CA GLY A 350 23.12 -27.92 8.28
C GLY A 350 24.28 -27.62 7.34
N GLU A 351 24.02 -27.38 6.05
CA GLU A 351 25.04 -27.09 5.05
C GLU A 351 24.75 -25.75 4.37
N ASP A 352 25.63 -24.77 4.58
CA ASP A 352 25.50 -23.47 3.93
C ASP A 352 25.70 -23.62 2.42
N ASN A 353 24.76 -23.06 1.65
CA ASN A 353 24.77 -23.07 0.19
C ASN A 353 24.79 -24.46 -0.47
N CYS A 354 24.37 -25.52 0.24
CA CYS A 354 24.20 -26.83 -0.35
C CYS A 354 22.76 -27.03 -0.85
N PHE A 355 22.64 -27.37 -2.14
CA PHE A 355 21.38 -27.62 -2.81
C PHE A 355 21.37 -29.02 -3.42
N VAL A 356 20.31 -29.79 -3.18
CA VAL A 356 20.14 -31.14 -3.74
C VAL A 356 18.97 -31.14 -4.72
N ARG A 357 19.12 -31.84 -5.86
CA ARG A 357 18.00 -32.06 -6.77
C ARG A 357 16.96 -32.93 -6.09
N TRP A 358 15.69 -32.60 -6.26
CA TRP A 358 14.63 -33.37 -5.60
C TRP A 358 14.61 -34.84 -6.02
N ALA A 359 14.91 -35.15 -7.29
CA ALA A 359 15.01 -36.54 -7.77
C ALA A 359 16.05 -37.35 -6.98
N ASP A 360 17.21 -36.76 -6.68
CA ASP A 360 18.28 -37.42 -5.92
C ASP A 360 17.88 -37.57 -4.45
N ALA A 361 17.32 -36.51 -3.85
CA ALA A 361 16.82 -36.54 -2.48
C ALA A 361 15.69 -37.58 -2.30
N ARG A 362 14.79 -37.73 -3.28
CA ARG A 362 13.71 -38.74 -3.25
C ARG A 362 14.26 -40.17 -3.21
N GLY A 363 15.40 -40.41 -3.86
CA GLY A 363 16.10 -41.70 -3.84
C GLY A 363 16.79 -42.01 -2.51
N ASP A 364 17.10 -40.99 -1.70
CA ASP A 364 17.75 -41.13 -0.40
C ASP A 364 16.87 -40.54 0.74
N PRO A 365 16.14 -41.38 1.50
CA PRO A 365 15.29 -40.93 2.60
C PRO A 365 16.02 -40.12 3.68
N SER A 366 17.34 -40.28 3.84
CA SER A 366 18.11 -39.51 4.80
C SER A 366 18.29 -38.06 4.35
N VAL A 367 18.54 -37.86 3.05
CA VAL A 367 18.68 -36.54 2.43
C VAL A 367 17.31 -35.86 2.29
N ALA A 368 16.27 -36.58 1.88
CA ALA A 368 14.90 -36.04 1.79
C ALA A 368 14.40 -35.41 3.11
N ARG A 369 14.74 -36.03 4.25
CA ARG A 369 14.37 -35.50 5.58
C ARG A 369 15.12 -34.24 5.98
N ARG A 370 16.31 -34.02 5.42
CA ARG A 370 17.15 -32.85 5.66
C ARG A 370 16.80 -31.68 4.73
N VAL A 371 15.89 -31.85 3.77
CA VAL A 371 15.47 -30.74 2.90
C VAL A 371 14.79 -29.66 3.75
N GLU A 372 15.33 -28.44 3.68
CA GLU A 372 14.81 -27.27 4.40
C GLU A 372 13.58 -26.71 3.67
N TRP A 373 12.40 -26.92 4.24
CA TRP A 373 11.16 -26.33 3.75
C TRP A 373 10.91 -24.97 4.39
N ALA A 374 10.41 -24.00 3.61
CA ALA A 374 10.07 -22.71 4.16
C ALA A 374 8.82 -22.83 5.06
N GLY A 375 8.99 -22.49 6.34
CA GLY A 375 7.88 -22.38 7.28
C GLY A 375 6.99 -21.17 6.98
N LEU A 376 5.84 -21.12 7.66
CA LEU A 376 4.95 -19.97 7.58
C LEU A 376 5.67 -18.68 8.02
N LYS A 377 5.29 -17.58 7.40
CA LYS A 377 5.80 -16.26 7.77
C LYS A 377 5.50 -15.97 9.24
N ARG A 378 6.50 -15.49 9.98
CA ARG A 378 6.36 -15.16 11.41
C ARG A 378 5.32 -14.06 11.66
N HIS A 379 4.49 -14.22 12.69
CA HIS A 379 3.42 -13.29 13.08
C HIS A 379 3.86 -11.82 13.14
N GLY A 380 4.96 -11.53 13.85
CA GLY A 380 5.46 -10.15 13.97
C GLY A 380 5.73 -9.48 12.61
N ARG A 381 6.28 -10.23 11.64
CA ARG A 381 6.53 -9.73 10.28
C ARG A 381 5.25 -9.56 9.47
N VAL A 382 4.24 -10.36 9.75
CA VAL A 382 2.93 -10.21 9.14
C VAL A 382 2.23 -8.96 9.67
N PHE A 383 2.22 -8.73 10.98
CA PHE A 383 1.68 -7.51 11.59
C PHE A 383 2.34 -6.24 11.07
N GLU A 384 3.68 -6.21 11.04
CA GLU A 384 4.43 -5.08 10.46
C GLU A 384 4.00 -4.78 9.02
N LYS A 385 3.88 -5.82 8.18
CA LYS A 385 3.49 -5.68 6.77
C LYS A 385 2.03 -5.24 6.64
N LEU A 386 1.15 -5.77 7.47
CA LEU A 386 -0.27 -5.48 7.51
C LEU A 386 -0.54 -4.00 7.87
N LEU A 387 0.11 -3.50 8.91
CA LEU A 387 0.01 -2.11 9.35
C LEU A 387 0.61 -1.16 8.31
N ARG A 388 1.80 -1.46 7.80
CA ARG A 388 2.53 -0.58 6.87
C ARG A 388 1.94 -0.51 5.47
N SER A 389 1.49 -1.65 4.93
CA SER A 389 1.22 -1.76 3.48
C SER A 389 -0.24 -2.05 3.15
N TYR A 390 -1.00 -2.60 4.09
CA TYR A 390 -2.35 -3.13 3.80
C TYR A 390 -3.47 -2.51 4.63
N ARG A 391 -3.20 -1.44 5.39
CA ARG A 391 -4.21 -0.71 6.19
C ARG A 391 -5.03 -1.65 7.07
N ASN A 392 -4.35 -2.58 7.73
CA ASN A 392 -4.96 -3.58 8.60
C ASN A 392 -5.93 -4.56 7.92
N ASN A 393 -5.87 -4.73 6.59
CA ASN A 393 -6.69 -5.72 5.87
C ASN A 393 -5.90 -7.03 5.60
N PRO A 394 -6.17 -8.13 6.33
CA PRO A 394 -5.42 -9.38 6.20
C PRO A 394 -5.60 -10.07 4.84
N SER A 395 -6.75 -9.87 4.17
CA SER A 395 -7.02 -10.49 2.85
C SER A 395 -6.06 -10.06 1.73
N ARG A 396 -5.22 -9.05 1.97
CA ARG A 396 -4.21 -8.54 1.03
C ARG A 396 -2.82 -9.13 1.23
N LEU A 397 -2.62 -9.97 2.24
CA LEU A 397 -1.37 -10.69 2.48
C LEU A 397 -1.31 -11.92 1.58
N LEU A 398 -0.29 -11.99 0.72
CA LEU A 398 -0.16 -13.03 -0.31
C LEU A 398 1.05 -13.96 -0.10
N ASP A 399 1.82 -13.75 0.97
CA ASP A 399 3.14 -14.35 1.18
C ASP A 399 3.29 -14.94 2.59
N ILE A 400 2.21 -15.49 3.14
CA ILE A 400 2.26 -16.20 4.44
C ILE A 400 2.78 -17.63 4.23
N SER A 401 2.17 -18.38 3.32
CA SER A 401 2.77 -19.59 2.74
C SER A 401 3.62 -19.17 1.56
N ARG A 402 4.92 -19.44 1.64
CA ARG A 402 5.87 -19.09 0.59
C ARG A 402 6.98 -20.13 0.54
N ASN A 403 7.39 -20.50 -0.65
CA ASN A 403 8.47 -21.45 -0.89
C ASN A 403 9.28 -21.03 -2.11
N TRP A 404 10.34 -21.77 -2.39
CA TRP A 404 11.23 -21.47 -3.49
C TRP A 404 11.85 -22.76 -4.05
N ILE A 405 12.14 -22.74 -5.34
CA ILE A 405 12.84 -23.82 -6.05
C ILE A 405 14.09 -23.20 -6.67
N VAL A 406 15.23 -23.88 -6.50
CA VAL A 406 16.53 -23.43 -7.00
C VAL A 406 16.89 -24.18 -8.28
N PHE A 407 17.48 -23.48 -9.25
CA PHE A 407 17.86 -24.04 -10.54
C PHE A 407 19.31 -23.74 -10.86
N GLY A 408 20.02 -24.71 -11.43
CA GLY A 408 21.42 -24.50 -11.85
C GLY A 408 21.55 -23.56 -13.05
N ASP A 409 20.52 -23.47 -13.89
CA ASP A 409 20.54 -22.69 -15.13
C ASP A 409 19.16 -22.09 -15.49
N MET A 410 19.16 -21.19 -16.47
CA MET A 410 17.96 -20.51 -16.96
C MET A 410 16.99 -21.45 -17.69
N SER A 411 17.48 -22.55 -18.28
CA SER A 411 16.64 -23.51 -19.00
C SER A 411 15.74 -24.25 -18.02
N GLY A 412 16.30 -24.80 -16.94
CA GLY A 412 15.57 -25.46 -15.86
C GLY A 412 14.54 -24.54 -15.20
N LEU A 413 14.92 -23.27 -14.94
CA LEU A 413 14.01 -22.27 -14.39
C LEU A 413 12.83 -21.98 -15.34
N THR A 414 13.10 -21.82 -16.63
CA THR A 414 12.07 -21.52 -17.64
C THR A 414 11.14 -22.72 -17.85
N ASN A 415 11.71 -23.92 -17.90
CA ASN A 415 10.94 -25.17 -17.94
C ASN A 415 10.03 -25.29 -16.71
N ALA A 416 10.53 -25.00 -15.51
CA ALA A 416 9.73 -25.04 -14.29
C ALA A 416 8.53 -24.10 -14.33
N LEU A 417 8.69 -22.88 -14.86
CA LEU A 417 7.55 -21.98 -15.06
C LEU A 417 6.50 -22.60 -16.00
N GLY A 418 6.94 -23.21 -17.10
CA GLY A 418 6.05 -23.93 -18.03
C GLY A 418 5.30 -25.08 -17.35
N VAL A 419 5.99 -25.88 -16.54
CA VAL A 419 5.39 -26.96 -15.74
C VAL A 419 4.33 -26.42 -14.77
N ILE A 420 4.62 -25.35 -14.04
CA ILE A 420 3.71 -24.76 -13.05
C ILE A 420 2.46 -24.18 -13.73
N VAL A 421 2.64 -23.50 -14.87
CA VAL A 421 1.54 -22.83 -15.58
C VAL A 421 0.61 -23.83 -16.26
N THR A 422 1.12 -24.99 -16.64
CA THR A 422 0.33 -26.07 -17.25
C THR A 422 -0.24 -27.06 -16.24
N ASP A 423 0.02 -26.87 -14.93
CA ASP A 423 -0.52 -27.72 -13.88
C ASP A 423 -1.98 -27.34 -13.55
N GLU A 424 -2.92 -28.22 -13.93
CA GLU A 424 -4.35 -28.03 -13.69
C GLU A 424 -4.74 -28.02 -12.20
N THR A 425 -3.87 -28.51 -11.33
CA THR A 425 -4.10 -28.56 -9.87
C THR A 425 -3.80 -27.23 -9.18
N VAL A 426 -3.26 -26.25 -9.91
CA VAL A 426 -3.02 -24.90 -9.39
C VAL A 426 -3.58 -23.85 -10.33
N ARG A 427 -3.77 -22.65 -9.79
CA ARG A 427 -4.12 -21.47 -10.58
C ARG A 427 -3.13 -20.36 -10.31
N VAL A 428 -2.38 -19.99 -11.34
CA VAL A 428 -1.48 -18.83 -11.30
C VAL A 428 -2.32 -17.55 -11.38
N GLU A 429 -2.11 -16.63 -10.45
CA GLU A 429 -2.80 -15.33 -10.40
C GLU A 429 -1.88 -14.17 -10.77
N ARG A 430 -0.56 -14.34 -10.61
CA ARG A 430 0.42 -13.28 -10.88
C ARG A 430 1.80 -13.87 -11.10
N VAL A 431 2.54 -13.30 -12.04
CA VAL A 431 3.97 -13.60 -12.24
C VAL A 431 4.76 -12.30 -12.26
N LYS A 432 5.76 -12.19 -11.38
CA LYS A 432 6.74 -11.10 -11.39
C LYS A 432 8.06 -11.61 -11.95
N ASN A 433 8.38 -11.18 -13.16
CA ASN A 433 9.64 -11.56 -13.81
C ASN A 433 10.75 -10.52 -13.53
N ARG A 434 11.51 -10.73 -12.44
CA ARG A 434 12.69 -9.91 -12.13
C ARG A 434 13.96 -10.37 -12.88
N MET A 435 13.84 -11.45 -13.66
CA MET A 435 14.84 -11.90 -14.63
C MET A 435 14.65 -11.23 -16.00
N SER A 436 13.74 -10.25 -16.14
CA SER A 436 13.61 -9.52 -17.40
C SER A 436 14.76 -8.51 -17.57
N ALA A 437 15.22 -8.33 -18.81
CA ALA A 437 16.27 -7.37 -19.14
C ALA A 437 15.92 -5.92 -18.77
N GLY A 438 14.63 -5.59 -18.76
CA GLY A 438 14.12 -4.26 -18.38
C GLY A 438 13.86 -4.06 -16.88
N TYR A 439 14.10 -5.07 -16.03
CA TYR A 439 13.85 -4.95 -14.59
C TYR A 439 14.94 -4.11 -13.89
N ASP A 440 14.50 -3.06 -13.19
CA ASP A 440 15.33 -2.23 -12.31
C ASP A 440 15.56 -2.94 -10.97
N SER A 441 16.77 -3.45 -10.76
CA SER A 441 17.18 -4.16 -9.56
C SER A 441 17.61 -3.26 -8.39
N SER A 442 17.67 -1.93 -8.58
CA SER A 442 18.16 -0.99 -7.56
C SER A 442 17.27 -0.96 -6.30
N GLU A 443 15.98 -1.24 -6.45
CA GLU A 443 15.04 -1.31 -5.34
C GLU A 443 15.28 -2.54 -4.45
N THR A 444 15.71 -3.65 -5.04
CA THR A 444 15.96 -4.93 -4.37
C THR A 444 17.43 -5.16 -4.00
N GLY A 445 18.31 -4.19 -4.28
CA GLY A 445 19.74 -4.32 -4.04
C GLY A 445 20.39 -5.36 -4.97
N GLY A 446 19.92 -5.45 -6.21
CA GLY A 446 20.45 -6.38 -7.21
C GLY A 446 19.68 -7.71 -7.30
N TYR A 447 18.93 -8.11 -6.26
CA TYR A 447 18.27 -9.42 -6.23
C TYR A 447 17.27 -9.63 -7.38
N ARG A 448 17.31 -10.83 -7.99
CA ARG A 448 16.47 -11.27 -9.11
C ARG A 448 15.93 -12.69 -8.90
N ASP A 449 14.71 -12.92 -9.35
CA ASP A 449 13.97 -14.18 -9.30
C ASP A 449 12.77 -14.13 -10.28
N VAL A 450 12.07 -15.26 -10.43
CA VAL A 450 10.69 -15.27 -10.95
C VAL A 450 9.76 -15.59 -9.79
N CYS A 451 8.94 -14.62 -9.39
CA CYS A 451 8.03 -14.75 -8.26
C CYS A 451 6.61 -14.99 -8.75
N ILE A 452 6.01 -16.10 -8.35
CA ILE A 452 4.69 -16.56 -8.79
C ILE A 452 3.75 -16.50 -7.59
N ASN A 453 2.62 -15.81 -7.71
CA ASN A 453 1.52 -15.95 -6.77
C ASN A 453 0.46 -16.87 -7.38
N LEU A 454 0.12 -17.94 -6.67
CA LEU A 454 -0.79 -18.97 -7.15
C LEU A 454 -1.69 -19.48 -6.02
N ARG A 455 -2.71 -20.27 -6.39
CA ARG A 455 -3.58 -21.00 -5.47
C ARG A 455 -3.52 -22.48 -5.78
N VAL A 456 -3.61 -23.31 -4.75
CA VAL A 456 -3.76 -24.77 -4.93
C VAL A 456 -5.25 -25.07 -5.09
N CYS A 457 -5.63 -25.61 -6.25
CA CYS A 457 -7.02 -25.84 -6.67
C CYS A 457 -7.38 -27.33 -6.69
N THR A 458 -6.82 -28.11 -5.76
CA THR A 458 -7.15 -29.53 -5.60
C THR A 458 -8.47 -29.71 -4.85
N LYS A 459 -9.08 -30.90 -4.99
CA LYS A 459 -10.25 -31.26 -4.18
C LYS A 459 -9.95 -31.18 -2.67
N ALA A 460 -8.77 -31.61 -2.26
CA ALA A 460 -8.32 -31.51 -0.87
C ALA A 460 -8.29 -30.05 -0.38
N ALA A 461 -7.75 -29.12 -1.18
CA ALA A 461 -7.74 -27.70 -0.84
C ALA A 461 -9.16 -27.15 -0.62
N GLU A 462 -10.12 -27.53 -1.49
CA GLU A 462 -11.52 -27.12 -1.39
C GLU A 462 -12.21 -27.69 -0.15
N LEU A 463 -11.97 -28.97 0.17
CA LEU A 463 -12.54 -29.62 1.36
C LEU A 463 -12.00 -29.03 2.66
N LEU A 464 -10.76 -28.56 2.65
CA LEU A 464 -10.09 -27.98 3.80
C LEU A 464 -10.22 -26.45 3.85
N GLY A 465 -10.98 -25.83 2.91
CA GLY A 465 -11.23 -24.39 2.87
C GLY A 465 -9.99 -23.53 2.62
N ALA A 466 -9.01 -24.08 1.92
CA ALA A 466 -7.72 -23.45 1.61
C ALA A 466 -7.54 -23.15 0.11
N GLU A 467 -8.52 -23.45 -0.74
CA GLU A 467 -8.45 -23.29 -2.20
C GLU A 467 -8.41 -21.82 -2.67
N LEU A 468 -8.79 -20.88 -1.80
CA LEU A 468 -8.65 -19.45 -2.05
C LEU A 468 -7.38 -18.85 -1.44
N HIS A 469 -6.59 -19.63 -0.69
CA HIS A 469 -5.36 -19.14 -0.08
C HIS A 469 -4.30 -18.88 -1.15
N MET A 470 -3.68 -17.71 -1.09
CA MET A 470 -2.61 -17.31 -2.00
C MET A 470 -1.27 -17.76 -1.46
N CYS A 471 -0.53 -18.53 -2.26
CA CYS A 471 0.83 -18.91 -1.98
C CYS A 471 1.81 -18.13 -2.87
N GLU A 472 3.04 -17.96 -2.40
CA GLU A 472 4.14 -17.37 -3.16
C GLU A 472 5.21 -18.44 -3.45
N VAL A 473 5.59 -18.60 -4.72
CA VAL A 473 6.67 -19.49 -5.15
C VAL A 473 7.72 -18.66 -5.85
N GLN A 474 8.97 -18.74 -5.41
CA GLN A 474 10.10 -18.07 -6.06
C GLN A 474 10.94 -19.09 -6.83
N LEU A 475 11.15 -18.88 -8.11
CA LEU A 475 12.12 -19.63 -8.91
C LEU A 475 13.41 -18.82 -8.93
N VAL A 476 14.50 -19.40 -8.45
CA VAL A 476 15.77 -18.70 -8.21
C VAL A 476 16.90 -19.49 -8.85
N LEU A 477 17.84 -18.80 -9.49
CA LEU A 477 19.08 -19.45 -9.93
C LEU A 477 20.00 -19.71 -8.74
N GLU A 478 20.76 -20.79 -8.80
CA GLU A 478 21.65 -21.24 -7.74
C GLU A 478 22.68 -20.18 -7.37
N ASP A 479 23.33 -19.54 -8.35
CA ASP A 479 24.31 -18.48 -8.09
C ASP A 479 23.67 -17.29 -7.36
N PHE A 480 22.43 -16.93 -7.70
CA PHE A 480 21.66 -15.88 -7.01
C PHE A 480 21.23 -16.33 -5.61
N ALA A 481 20.92 -17.61 -5.43
CA ALA A 481 20.57 -18.20 -4.14
C ALA A 481 21.76 -18.18 -3.18
N GLN A 482 22.97 -18.47 -3.67
CA GLN A 482 24.20 -18.48 -2.87
C GLN A 482 24.58 -17.08 -2.35
N LEU A 483 24.27 -16.01 -3.09
CA LEU A 483 24.46 -14.63 -2.62
C LEU A 483 23.48 -14.21 -1.51
N ARG A 484 22.44 -15.02 -1.23
CA ARG A 484 21.42 -14.72 -0.21
C ARG A 484 21.91 -15.08 1.19
N THR A 485 22.89 -14.34 1.68
CA THR A 485 23.42 -14.47 3.04
C THR A 485 22.48 -13.87 4.09
N ARG A 486 22.61 -14.32 5.35
CA ARG A 486 21.84 -13.78 6.49
C ARG A 486 22.18 -12.30 6.71
N GLU A 487 23.44 -11.94 6.55
CA GLU A 487 23.96 -10.57 6.64
C GLU A 487 23.39 -9.69 5.53
N GLY A 488 23.39 -10.18 4.28
CA GLY A 488 22.78 -9.49 3.15
C GLY A 488 21.29 -9.24 3.36
N HIS A 489 20.56 -10.24 3.87
CA HIS A 489 19.15 -10.06 4.23
C HIS A 489 18.95 -9.00 5.32
N SER A 490 19.81 -8.98 6.34
CA SER A 490 19.78 -7.96 7.40
C SER A 490 19.99 -6.55 6.85
N ARG A 491 21.01 -6.35 5.99
CA ARG A 491 21.28 -5.09 5.29
C ARG A 491 20.09 -4.65 4.44
N TYR A 492 19.49 -5.57 3.70
CA TYR A 492 18.27 -5.30 2.92
C TYR A 492 17.11 -4.84 3.80
N VAL A 493 16.86 -5.51 4.93
CA VAL A 493 15.81 -5.10 5.87
C VAL A 493 16.09 -3.72 6.44
N GLN A 494 17.34 -3.42 6.81
CA GLN A 494 17.76 -2.11 7.31
C GLN A 494 17.54 -1.02 6.25
N ALA A 495 18.09 -1.20 5.04
CA ALA A 495 17.95 -0.25 3.94
C ALA A 495 16.47 -0.01 3.58
N ARG A 496 15.66 -1.06 3.52
CA ARG A 496 14.22 -0.95 3.26
C ARG A 496 13.49 -0.18 4.36
N ASN A 497 13.84 -0.41 5.63
CA ASN A 497 13.21 0.30 6.74
C ASN A 497 13.63 1.78 6.76
N SER A 498 14.88 2.10 6.43
CA SER A 498 15.37 3.48 6.27
C SER A 498 14.70 4.24 5.12
N ARG A 499 14.15 3.54 4.11
CA ARG A 499 13.34 4.14 3.03
C ARG A 499 11.87 4.37 3.41
N GLY A 500 11.39 3.72 4.46
CA GLY A 500 9.96 3.62 4.83
C GLY A 500 9.53 4.46 6.02
N THR A 501 10.43 5.27 6.59
CA THR A 501 10.11 6.44 7.44
C THR A 501 9.79 7.64 6.57
#